data_AF-A0AAN4UR10-F1
#
_entry.id   AF-A0AAN4UR10-F1
#
_cell.length_a   1.000
_cell.length_b   1.000
_cell.length_c   1.000
_cell.angle_alpha   90.00
_cell.angle_beta   90.00
_cell.angle_gamma   90.00
#
_symmetry.space_group_name_H-M   'P 1'
#
loop_
_entity.id
_entity.type
_entity.pdbx_description
1 polymer ?
#
loop_
_entity_poly.entity_id
_entity_poly.type
_entity_poly.pdbx_seq_one_letter_code
_entity_poly.pdbx_strand_id
1 'polypeptide(L)'
;MPRILLIEADLPGAAPGETERLCWQQLNAVHLRRIQPVMVICPLLARDFDAIEVIDRLGRLKWHGALHVLFPALPNPGLVRRELLAFARDHAPAMSVETLEPEIAAL
;
A
#
# COMPACT_ATOMS: atom_id res chain seq x y z
N MET A 1 11.07 6.36 14.95
CA MET A 1 11.13 5.15 14.11
C MET A 1 10.10 5.30 13.00
N PRO A 2 10.41 4.96 11.74
CA PRO A 2 9.41 4.91 10.68
C PRO A 2 8.30 3.92 11.08
N ARG A 3 7.04 4.29 10.84
CA ARG A 3 5.87 3.44 11.09
C ARG A 3 5.31 2.97 9.75
N ILE A 4 5.22 1.66 9.59
CA ILE A 4 4.68 1.01 8.40
C ILE A 4 3.25 0.55 8.69
N LEU A 5 2.31 0.87 7.82
CA LEU A 5 0.94 0.38 7.89
C LEU A 5 0.74 -0.73 6.85
N LEU A 6 0.40 -1.93 7.31
CA LEU A 6 0.07 -3.07 6.46
C LEU A 6 -1.44 -3.18 6.32
N ILE A 7 -1.95 -3.12 5.09
CA ILE A 7 -3.38 -3.31 4.76
C ILE A 7 -3.50 -4.69 4.12
N GLU A 8 -4.05 -5.65 4.88
CA GLU A 8 -4.25 -7.04 4.42
C GLU A 8 -3.00 -7.65 3.73
N ALA A 9 -1.81 -7.22 4.18
CA ALA A 9 -0.53 -7.61 3.63
C ALA A 9 0.30 -8.30 4.72
N ASP A 10 1.03 -9.33 4.32
CA ASP A 10 2.07 -9.95 5.12
C ASP A 10 3.44 -9.48 4.65
N LEU A 11 4.20 -8.87 5.57
CA LEU A 11 5.60 -8.54 5.35
C LEU A 11 6.45 -9.35 6.36
N PRO A 12 7.10 -10.45 5.93
CA PRO A 12 7.97 -11.21 6.81
C PRO A 12 9.19 -10.37 7.22
N GLY A 13 9.64 -10.51 8.47
CA GLY A 13 10.87 -9.88 8.96
C GLY A 13 10.74 -8.43 9.46
N ALA A 14 9.55 -7.85 9.50
CA ALA A 14 9.36 -6.55 10.13
C ALA A 14 9.58 -6.62 11.65
N ALA A 15 10.34 -5.69 12.22
CA ALA A 15 10.59 -5.67 13.65
C ALA A 15 9.30 -5.39 14.44
N PRO A 16 9.10 -6.04 15.61
CA PRO A 16 7.97 -5.74 16.50
C PRO A 16 7.92 -4.25 16.87
N GLY A 17 6.76 -3.62 16.67
CA GLY A 17 6.54 -2.20 16.99
C GLY A 17 6.82 -1.21 15.84
N GLU A 18 7.36 -1.65 14.71
CA GLU A 18 7.53 -0.83 13.50
C GLU A 18 6.35 -0.91 12.54
N THR A 19 5.58 -2.00 12.63
CA THR A 19 4.40 -2.25 11.78
C THR A 19 3.10 -2.19 12.57
N GLU A 20 2.08 -1.65 11.93
CA GLU A 20 0.69 -1.78 12.38
C GLU A 20 -0.14 -2.40 11.25
N ARG A 21 -1.03 -3.33 11.60
CA ARG A 21 -1.88 -4.05 10.65
C ARG A 21 -3.31 -3.58 10.78
N LEU A 22 -3.96 -3.35 9.65
CA LEU A 22 -5.38 -3.04 9.55
C LEU A 22 -6.04 -3.87 8.45
N CYS A 23 -7.32 -4.15 8.61
CA CYS A 23 -8.14 -4.58 7.47
C CYS A 23 -8.54 -3.36 6.63
N TRP A 24 -8.93 -3.60 5.38
CA TRP A 24 -9.29 -2.54 4.45
C TRP A 24 -10.38 -1.60 4.99
N GLN A 25 -11.37 -2.14 5.68
CA GLN A 25 -12.51 -1.39 6.21
C GLN A 25 -12.10 -0.43 7.34
N GLN A 26 -10.94 -0.65 7.96
CA GLN A 26 -10.41 0.23 9.01
C GLN A 26 -9.62 1.42 8.46
N LEU A 27 -9.23 1.42 7.18
CA LEU A 27 -8.47 2.53 6.61
C LEU A 27 -9.33 3.81 6.59
N ASN A 28 -9.06 4.71 7.54
CA ASN A 28 -9.76 5.98 7.68
C ASN A 28 -8.85 7.05 8.33
N ALA A 29 -9.35 8.29 8.38
CA ALA A 29 -8.59 9.43 8.92
C ALA A 29 -8.16 9.26 10.38
N VAL A 30 -8.97 8.59 11.21
CA VAL A 30 -8.67 8.39 12.64
C VAL A 30 -7.46 7.47 12.79
N HIS A 31 -7.45 6.36 12.05
CA HIS A 31 -6.32 5.43 12.04
C HIS A 31 -5.07 6.09 11.49
N LEU A 32 -5.13 6.77 10.34
CA LEU A 32 -3.95 7.45 9.79
C LEU A 32 -3.37 8.51 10.72
N ARG A 33 -4.20 9.27 11.45
CA ARG A 33 -3.73 10.27 12.42
C ARG A 33 -3.10 9.66 13.67
N ARG A 34 -3.64 8.53 14.15
CA ARG A 34 -3.10 7.83 15.32
C ARG A 34 -1.78 7.15 14.99
N ILE A 35 -1.75 6.44 13.85
CA ILE A 35 -0.61 5.64 13.43
C ILE A 35 0.49 6.54 12.87
N GLN A 36 0.13 7.61 12.15
CA GLN A 36 1.08 8.47 11.42
C GLN A 36 2.06 7.65 10.56
N PRO A 37 1.57 6.77 9.68
CA PRO A 37 2.45 5.93 8.89
C PRO A 37 3.20 6.77 7.86
N VAL A 38 4.50 6.49 7.72
CA VAL A 38 5.32 7.05 6.64
C VAL A 38 5.25 6.20 5.38
N MET A 39 4.84 4.93 5.55
CA MET A 39 4.70 3.95 4.48
C MET A 39 3.42 3.14 4.68
N VAL A 40 2.71 2.88 3.60
CA VAL A 40 1.58 1.95 3.53
C VAL A 40 1.95 0.82 2.59
N ILE A 41 1.65 -0.42 2.95
CA ILE A 41 1.84 -1.60 2.11
C ILE A 41 0.50 -2.29 1.93
N CYS A 42 0.15 -2.63 0.68
CA CYS A 42 -1.06 -3.37 0.36
C CYS A 42 -0.80 -4.35 -0.81
N PRO A 43 -1.56 -5.45 -0.94
CA PRO A 43 -1.55 -6.26 -2.15
C PRO A 43 -2.10 -5.48 -3.35
N LEU A 44 -1.68 -5.87 -4.56
CA LEU A 44 -2.28 -5.37 -5.80
C LEU A 44 -3.78 -5.62 -5.82
N LEU A 45 -4.20 -6.83 -5.43
CA LEU A 45 -5.57 -7.27 -5.43
C LEU A 45 -5.82 -8.13 -4.18
N ALA A 46 -6.87 -7.79 -3.45
CA ALA A 46 -7.41 -8.57 -2.35
C ALA A 46 -8.86 -8.94 -2.66
N ARG A 47 -9.50 -9.67 -1.74
CA ARG A 47 -10.90 -10.06 -1.90
C ARG A 47 -11.84 -8.85 -1.97
N ASP A 48 -11.55 -7.85 -1.14
CA ASP A 48 -12.47 -6.74 -0.86
C ASP A 48 -11.99 -5.39 -1.42
N PHE A 49 -10.79 -5.35 -2.02
CA PHE A 49 -10.24 -4.13 -2.63
C PHE A 49 -9.12 -4.40 -3.63
N ASP A 50 -8.77 -3.38 -4.42
CA ASP A 50 -7.53 -3.31 -5.19
C ASP A 50 -6.64 -2.10 -4.84
N ALA A 51 -5.41 -2.09 -5.34
CA ALA A 51 -4.48 -1.00 -5.08
C ALA A 51 -4.94 0.37 -5.61
N ILE A 52 -5.80 0.42 -6.64
CA ILE A 52 -6.38 1.69 -7.12
C ILE A 52 -7.32 2.27 -6.06
N GLU A 53 -8.15 1.43 -5.44
CA GLU A 53 -9.02 1.85 -4.35
C GLU A 53 -8.21 2.35 -3.14
N VAL A 54 -7.07 1.72 -2.83
CA VAL A 54 -6.15 2.20 -1.78
C VAL A 54 -5.60 3.58 -2.12
N ILE A 55 -5.14 3.80 -3.35
CA ILE A 55 -4.63 5.09 -3.83
C ILE A 55 -5.73 6.17 -3.71
N ASP A 56 -6.93 5.89 -4.22
CA ASP A 56 -8.06 6.83 -4.16
C ASP A 56 -8.41 7.17 -2.71
N ARG A 57 -8.52 6.17 -1.84
CA ARG A 57 -8.88 6.39 -0.42
C ARG A 57 -7.80 7.18 0.30
N LEU A 58 -6.52 6.83 0.16
CA LEU A 58 -5.42 7.59 0.78
C LEU A 58 -5.35 9.02 0.21
N GLY A 59 -5.60 9.21 -1.08
CA GLY A 59 -5.67 10.50 -1.76
C GLY A 59 -6.79 11.39 -1.20
N ARG A 60 -8.00 10.86 -1.06
CA ARG A 60 -9.14 11.56 -0.42
C ARG A 60 -8.87 11.91 1.04
N LEU A 61 -8.12 11.07 1.74
CA LEU A 61 -7.68 11.32 3.11
C LEU A 61 -6.49 12.30 3.20
N LYS A 62 -5.97 12.77 2.05
CA LYS A 62 -4.82 13.67 1.93
C LYS A 62 -3.59 13.12 2.66
N TRP A 63 -3.39 11.81 2.60
CA TRP A 63 -2.21 11.18 3.16
C TRP A 63 -0.99 11.45 2.29
N HIS A 64 0.16 11.65 2.94
CA HIS A 64 1.44 11.94 2.31
C HIS A 64 2.43 10.87 2.79
N GLY A 65 3.03 10.13 1.87
CA GLY A 65 3.97 9.07 2.19
C GLY A 65 4.19 8.11 1.01
N ALA A 66 4.81 6.97 1.30
CA ALA A 66 5.11 5.95 0.31
C ALA A 66 4.11 4.79 0.33
N LEU A 67 3.37 4.59 -0.75
CA LEU A 67 2.55 3.41 -0.96
C LEU A 67 3.36 2.34 -1.71
N HIS A 68 3.58 1.21 -1.08
CA HIS A 68 4.14 0.03 -1.73
C HIS A 68 3.03 -0.97 -2.03
N VAL A 69 2.90 -1.31 -3.31
CA VAL A 69 1.95 -2.33 -3.74
C VAL A 69 2.70 -3.63 -3.95
N LEU A 70 2.19 -4.73 -3.39
CA LEU A 70 2.76 -6.07 -3.58
C LEU A 70 2.10 -6.75 -4.79
N PHE A 71 2.89 -7.13 -5.79
CA PHE A 71 2.39 -7.83 -6.99
C PHE A 71 2.82 -9.28 -6.96
N PRO A 72 1.96 -10.24 -7.34
CA PRO A 72 2.45 -11.57 -7.68
C PRO A 72 3.34 -11.50 -8.94
N ALA A 73 3.94 -12.62 -9.33
CA ALA A 73 4.55 -12.74 -10.64
C ALA A 73 3.46 -12.50 -11.73
N LEU A 74 3.62 -11.42 -12.50
CA LEU A 74 2.68 -11.02 -13.53
C LEU A 74 3.29 -11.20 -14.93
N PRO A 75 2.48 -11.50 -15.96
CA PRO A 75 2.97 -11.58 -17.35
C PRO A 75 3.54 -10.26 -17.87
N ASN A 76 2.99 -9.11 -17.41
CA ASN A 76 3.46 -7.78 -17.79
C ASN A 76 3.35 -6.79 -16.61
N PRO A 77 4.30 -6.81 -15.67
CA PRO A 77 4.28 -5.92 -14.50
C PRO A 77 4.43 -4.45 -14.88
N GLY A 78 5.04 -4.15 -16.03
CA GLY A 78 5.22 -2.79 -16.53
C GLY A 78 3.90 -2.10 -16.90
N LEU A 79 2.93 -2.85 -17.44
CA LEU A 79 1.59 -2.33 -17.72
C LEU A 79 0.90 -1.89 -16.42
N VAL A 80 0.85 -2.79 -15.43
CA VAL A 80 0.20 -2.54 -14.14
C VAL A 80 0.86 -1.37 -13.40
N ARG A 81 2.20 -1.33 -13.37
CA ARG A 81 2.94 -0.21 -12.78
C ARG A 81 2.56 1.12 -13.42
N ARG A 82 2.43 1.16 -14.75
CA ARG A 82 2.05 2.38 -15.48
C ARG A 82 0.63 2.83 -15.13
N GLU A 83 -0.30 1.90 -15.00
CA GLU A 83 -1.69 2.20 -14.63
C GLU A 83 -1.78 2.79 -13.22
N LEU A 84 -1.11 2.17 -12.24
CA LEU A 84 -1.09 2.67 -10.86
C LEU A 84 -0.44 4.06 -10.76
N LEU A 85 0.69 4.27 -11.44
CA LEU A 85 1.38 5.56 -11.44
C LEU A 85 0.57 6.66 -12.14
N ALA A 86 -0.13 6.32 -13.22
CA ALA A 86 -1.03 7.26 -13.90
C ALA A 86 -2.17 7.66 -12.97
N PHE A 87 -2.85 6.67 -12.37
CA PHE A 87 -3.96 6.93 -11.45
C PHE A 87 -3.55 7.75 -10.23
N ALA A 88 -2.42 7.42 -9.61
CA ALA A 88 -1.90 8.14 -8.44
C ALA A 88 -1.55 9.59 -8.75
N ARG A 89 -1.00 9.88 -9.94
CA ARG A 89 -0.70 11.25 -10.37
C ARG A 89 -1.95 12.13 -10.39
N ASP A 90 -3.07 11.56 -10.85
CA ASP A 90 -4.30 12.30 -11.05
C ASP A 90 -5.13 12.42 -9.76
N HIS A 91 -5.08 11.41 -8.88
CA HIS A 91 -5.96 11.31 -7.70
C HIS A 91 -5.25 11.55 -6.36
N ALA A 92 -3.94 11.36 -6.33
CA ALA A 92 -3.14 11.40 -5.12
C ALA A 92 -1.71 11.91 -5.37
N PRO A 93 -1.50 13.10 -5.95
CA PRO A 93 -0.18 13.58 -6.36
C PRO A 93 0.82 13.79 -5.22
N ALA A 94 0.36 13.73 -3.96
CA ALA A 94 1.14 13.96 -2.77
C ALA A 94 1.72 12.67 -2.13
N MET A 95 1.40 11.50 -2.68
CA MET A 95 2.02 10.22 -2.30
C MET A 95 2.95 9.71 -3.41
N SER A 96 3.97 8.95 -3.03
CA SER A 96 4.70 8.10 -3.98
C SER A 96 4.07 6.73 -4.05
N VAL A 97 4.14 6.10 -5.23
CA VAL A 97 3.68 4.72 -5.43
C VAL A 97 4.82 3.91 -6.00
N GLU A 98 5.16 2.82 -5.33
CA GLU A 98 6.18 1.86 -5.74
C GLU A 98 5.60 0.46 -5.78
N THR A 99 6.25 -0.39 -6.57
CA THR A 99 5.82 -1.76 -6.79
C THR A 99 6.86 -2.75 -6.33
N LEU A 100 6.47 -3.69 -5.48
CA LEU A 100 7.33 -4.74 -4.96
C LEU A 100 6.84 -6.09 -5.44
N GLU A 101 7.75 -6.89 -5.97
CA GLU A 101 7.54 -8.33 -6.10
C GLU A 101 7.99 -8.95 -4.77
N PRO A 102 7.09 -9.56 -3.99
CA PRO A 102 7.52 -10.27 -2.80
C PRO A 102 8.40 -11.43 -3.27
N GLU A 103 9.62 -11.51 -2.75
CA GLU A 103 10.43 -12.71 -2.87
C GLU A 103 9.62 -13.84 -2.22
N ILE A 104 9.01 -14.68 -3.05
CA ILE A 104 8.41 -15.92 -2.57
C ILE A 104 9.62 -16.74 -2.09
N ALA A 105 9.84 -16.78 -0.77
CA ALA A 105 10.62 -17.84 -0.17
C ALA A 105 9.96 -19.13 -0.67
N ALA A 106 10.65 -19.83 -1.59
CA ALA A 106 10.19 -21.11 -2.10
C ALA A 106 9.88 -22.00 -0.90
N LEU A 107 8.59 -22.24 -0.67
CA LEU A 107 8.11 -23.25 0.28
C LEU A 107 8.25 -24.63 -0.36
#